data_AF-A0A3B9HW29-F1
#
_entry.id   AF-A0A3B9HW29-F1
#
_cell.length_a   1.000
_cell.length_b   1.000
_cell.length_c   1.000
_cell.angle_alpha   90.00
_cell.angle_beta   90.00
_cell.angle_gamma   90.00
#
_symmetry.space_group_name_H-M   'P 1'
#
loop_
_entity.id
_entity.type
_entity.pdbx_description
1 polymer ?
#
loop_
_entity_poly.entity_id
_entity_poly.type
_entity_poly.pdbx_seq_one_letter_code
_entity_poly.pdbx_strand_id
1 'polypeptide(L)'
;AAKILAEPGSKGLLTCGSGIGISIAANRHAGIRAALCHNSLEASLARQHNDANVLVMGGRLIGEALAVDTLEKFFSTSFEGGRHQIRIEKIEINPERQKN
;
A
#
# COMPACT_ATOMS: atom_id res chain seq x y z
N ALA A 1 -8.28 -5.14 -4.30
CA ALA A 1 -8.56 -5.61 -2.93
C ALA A 1 -8.85 -7.12 -2.93
N ALA A 2 -10.02 -7.57 -3.37
CA ALA A 2 -10.42 -8.99 -3.29
C ALA A 2 -9.39 -9.99 -3.84
N LYS A 3 -8.82 -9.74 -5.03
CA LYS A 3 -7.75 -10.59 -5.60
C LYS A 3 -6.51 -10.68 -4.70
N ILE A 4 -6.07 -9.55 -4.16
CA ILE A 4 -4.87 -9.48 -3.29
C ILE A 4 -5.11 -10.26 -1.99
N LEU A 5 -6.33 -10.19 -1.45
CA LEU A 5 -6.71 -10.93 -0.25
C LEU A 5 -6.86 -12.43 -0.51
N ALA A 6 -7.26 -12.82 -1.73
CA ALA A 6 -7.39 -14.22 -2.13
C ALA A 6 -6.03 -14.89 -2.42
N GLU A 7 -4.99 -14.10 -2.72
CA GLU A 7 -3.66 -14.57 -3.10
C GLU A 7 -2.61 -14.05 -2.11
N PRO A 8 -2.33 -14.79 -1.02
CA PRO A 8 -1.35 -14.39 -0.02
C PRO A 8 0.02 -14.08 -0.62
N GLY A 9 0.62 -12.97 -0.21
CA GLY A 9 1.91 -12.50 -0.72
C GLY A 9 1.85 -11.76 -2.06
N SER A 10 0.69 -11.72 -2.73
CA SER A 10 0.50 -10.85 -3.89
C SER A 10 0.49 -9.37 -3.49
N LYS A 11 0.87 -8.51 -4.44
CA LYS A 11 0.87 -7.05 -4.29
C LYS A 11 0.11 -6.43 -5.47
N GLY A 12 -0.56 -5.30 -5.23
CA GLY A 12 -1.31 -4.56 -6.24
C GLY A 12 -0.70 -3.22 -6.58
N LEU A 13 -1.05 -2.72 -7.76
CA LEU A 13 -0.86 -1.33 -8.18
C LEU A 13 -2.24 -0.72 -8.50
N LEU A 14 -2.50 0.49 -8.01
CA LEU A 14 -3.66 1.29 -8.35
C LEU A 14 -3.21 2.68 -8.81
N THR A 15 -3.98 3.29 -9.71
CA THR A 15 -3.76 4.66 -10.15
C THR A 15 -5.08 5.35 -10.45
N CYS A 16 -5.14 6.64 -10.15
CA CYS A 16 -6.14 7.56 -10.67
C CYS A 16 -5.49 8.94 -10.84
N GLY A 17 -6.25 9.98 -11.17
CA GLY A 17 -5.69 11.32 -11.40
C GLY A 17 -4.71 11.79 -10.30
N SER A 18 -5.16 11.85 -9.05
CA SER A 18 -4.31 12.22 -7.90
C SER A 18 -3.87 11.03 -7.05
N GLY A 19 -4.45 9.84 -7.24
CA GLY A 19 -4.24 8.68 -6.38
C GLY A 19 -4.95 8.75 -5.02
N ILE A 20 -5.40 9.93 -4.59
CA ILE A 20 -6.01 10.17 -3.26
C ILE A 20 -7.32 9.39 -3.09
N GLY A 21 -8.28 9.55 -4.01
CA GLY A 21 -9.59 8.91 -3.87
C GLY A 21 -9.51 7.38 -3.89
N ILE A 22 -8.67 6.84 -4.77
CA ILE A 22 -8.53 5.39 -4.93
C ILE A 22 -7.75 4.75 -3.76
N SER A 23 -6.79 5.46 -3.15
CA SER A 23 -6.11 4.98 -1.94
C SER A 23 -7.06 4.97 -0.74
N ILE A 24 -7.85 6.03 -0.55
CA ILE A 24 -8.88 6.10 0.51
C ILE A 24 -9.87 4.96 0.34
N ALA A 25 -10.38 4.74 -0.88
CA ALA A 25 -11.33 3.67 -1.15
C ALA A 25 -10.73 2.27 -0.88
N ALA A 26 -9.50 2.02 -1.34
CA ALA A 26 -8.83 0.73 -1.15
C ALA A 26 -8.60 0.39 0.33
N ASN A 27 -8.20 1.38 1.14
CA ASN A 27 -7.94 1.19 2.57
C ASN A 27 -9.20 0.91 3.42
N ARG A 28 -10.42 1.00 2.85
CA ARG A 28 -11.65 0.59 3.54
C ARG A 28 -11.84 -0.92 3.61
N HIS A 29 -11.03 -1.69 2.89
CA HIS A 29 -11.09 -3.15 2.92
C HIS A 29 -10.12 -3.69 3.97
N ALA A 30 -10.62 -4.50 4.91
CA ALA A 30 -9.78 -5.15 5.92
C ALA A 30 -8.66 -5.98 5.27
N GLY A 31 -7.45 -5.89 5.82
CA GLY A 31 -6.25 -6.52 5.27
C GLY A 31 -5.64 -5.80 4.06
N ILE A 32 -6.22 -4.69 3.58
CA ILE A 32 -5.59 -3.85 2.55
C ILE A 32 -4.85 -2.69 3.22
N ARG A 33 -3.59 -2.53 2.81
CA ARG A 33 -2.72 -1.41 3.19
C ARG A 33 -2.23 -0.77 1.90
N ALA A 34 -3.00 0.19 1.43
CA ALA A 34 -2.74 0.95 0.21
C ALA A 34 -1.99 2.23 0.52
N ALA A 35 -0.76 2.34 0.00
CA ALA A 35 0.12 3.48 0.19
C ALA A 35 0.11 4.37 -1.06
N LEU A 36 -0.31 5.63 -0.91
CA LEU A 36 -0.14 6.65 -1.94
C LEU A 36 1.31 7.17 -1.88
N CYS A 37 2.08 6.88 -2.91
CA CYS A 37 3.49 7.26 -3.01
C CYS A 37 3.72 8.20 -4.19
N HIS A 38 4.62 9.15 -4.00
CA HIS A 38 5.01 10.16 -4.99
C HIS A 38 6.46 9.99 -5.45
N ASN A 39 7.23 9.12 -4.79
CA ASN A 39 8.62 8.81 -5.11
C ASN A 39 9.00 7.41 -4.57
N SER A 40 10.18 6.95 -4.96
CA SER A 40 10.68 5.61 -4.68
C SER A 40 11.11 5.38 -3.24
N LEU A 41 11.49 6.43 -2.51
CA LEU A 41 11.73 6.36 -1.07
C LEU A 41 10.43 6.06 -0.33
N GLU A 42 9.34 6.78 -0.63
CA GLU A 42 8.03 6.52 -0.05
C GLU A 42 7.55 5.09 -0.35
N ALA A 43 7.74 4.60 -1.57
CA ALA A 43 7.41 3.22 -1.93
C ALA A 43 8.23 2.18 -1.13
N SER A 44 9.53 2.42 -0.95
CA SER A 44 10.39 1.54 -0.14
C SER A 44 9.93 1.51 1.31
N LEU A 45 9.68 2.68 1.91
CA LEU A 45 9.24 2.81 3.31
C LEU A 45 7.83 2.26 3.50
N ALA A 46 6.94 2.41 2.53
CA ALA A 46 5.62 1.79 2.53
C ALA A 46 5.71 0.26 2.66
N ARG A 47 6.65 -0.36 1.96
CA ARG A 47 6.94 -1.79 2.08
C ARG A 47 7.63 -2.14 3.39
N GLN A 48 8.76 -1.51 3.70
CA GLN A 48 9.60 -1.83 4.85
C GLN A 48 8.86 -1.67 6.18
N HIS A 49 8.11 -0.58 6.34
CA HIS A 49 7.56 -0.19 7.63
C HIS A 49 6.08 -0.50 7.80
N ASN A 50 5.33 -0.63 6.70
CA ASN A 50 3.87 -0.77 6.77
C ASN A 50 3.38 -2.05 6.10
N ASP A 51 4.30 -2.87 5.58
CA ASP A 51 4.01 -4.03 4.75
C ASP A 51 2.87 -3.73 3.75
N ALA A 52 2.93 -2.57 3.10
CA ALA A 52 1.87 -2.16 2.18
C ALA A 52 1.73 -3.20 1.06
N ASN A 53 0.52 -3.69 0.83
CA ASN A 53 0.23 -4.68 -0.21
C ASN A 53 -0.39 -4.05 -1.46
N VAL A 54 -0.62 -2.74 -1.45
CA VAL A 54 -1.04 -1.97 -2.62
C VAL A 54 -0.21 -0.70 -2.74
N LEU A 55 0.46 -0.51 -3.87
CA LEU A 55 1.02 0.76 -4.29
C LEU A 55 -0.08 1.59 -4.97
N VAL A 56 -0.16 2.87 -4.61
CA VAL A 56 -1.02 3.84 -5.29
C VAL A 56 -0.18 5.01 -5.77
N MET A 57 -0.39 5.43 -7.02
CA MET A 57 0.27 6.60 -7.58
C MET A 57 -0.76 7.55 -8.23
N GLY A 58 -0.47 8.84 -8.22
CA GLY A 58 -1.27 9.85 -8.92
C GLY A 58 -0.84 9.99 -10.37
N GLY A 59 -1.57 9.39 -11.31
CA GLY A 59 -1.19 9.34 -12.72
C GLY A 59 -1.14 10.70 -13.44
N ARG A 60 -1.75 11.75 -12.90
CA ARG A 60 -1.60 13.13 -13.41
C ARG A 60 -0.50 13.93 -12.70
N LEU A 61 0.13 13.36 -11.67
CA LEU A 61 1.07 14.07 -10.79
C LEU A 61 2.49 13.51 -10.88
N ILE A 62 2.63 12.20 -11.06
CA ILE A 62 3.94 11.54 -11.14
C ILE A 62 4.44 11.49 -12.60
N GLY A 63 5.71 11.80 -12.81
CA GLY A 63 6.37 11.60 -14.10
C GLY A 63 6.69 10.13 -14.37
N GLU A 64 6.74 9.73 -15.64
CA GLU A 64 6.90 8.32 -16.05
C GLU A 64 8.14 7.65 -15.47
N ALA A 65 9.32 8.27 -15.61
CA ALA A 65 10.57 7.70 -15.09
C ALA A 65 10.53 7.49 -13.57
N LEU A 66 9.95 8.44 -12.83
CA LEU A 66 9.80 8.32 -11.38
C LEU A 66 8.74 7.26 -11.01
N ALA A 67 7.69 7.11 -11.81
CA ALA A 67 6.68 6.08 -11.60
C ALA A 67 7.25 4.67 -11.77
N VAL A 68 8.13 4.46 -12.76
CA VAL A 68 8.83 3.19 -12.96
C VAL A 68 9.76 2.89 -11.79
N ASP A 69 10.61 3.83 -11.38
CA ASP A 69 11.50 3.64 -10.21
C ASP A 69 10.70 3.38 -8.92
N THR A 70 9.60 4.11 -8.72
CA THR A 70 8.68 3.92 -7.58
C THR A 70 8.06 2.52 -7.59
N LEU A 71 7.64 2.04 -8.77
CA LEU A 71 7.09 0.71 -8.96
C LEU A 71 8.13 -0.36 -8.62
N GLU A 72 9.32 -0.26 -9.22
CA GLU A 72 10.42 -1.21 -9.00
C GLU A 72 10.76 -1.31 -7.52
N LYS A 73 10.99 -0.17 -6.86
CA LYS A 73 11.27 -0.15 -5.42
C LYS A 73 10.17 -0.80 -4.59
N PHE A 74 8.89 -0.53 -4.87
CA PHE A 74 7.80 -1.16 -4.13
C PHE A 74 7.79 -2.69 -4.28
N PHE A 75 7.97 -3.18 -5.50
CA PHE A 75 7.86 -4.61 -5.75
C PHE A 75 9.10 -5.39 -5.32
N SER A 76 10.30 -4.78 -5.35
CA SER A 76 11.56 -5.40 -4.90
C SER A 76 11.76 -5.33 -3.39
N THR A 77 11.10 -4.41 -2.69
CA THR A 77 11.36 -4.18 -1.26
C THR A 77 10.60 -5.14 -0.36
N SER A 78 11.34 -5.80 0.52
CA SER A 78 10.84 -6.71 1.57
C SER A 78 10.38 -5.95 2.81
N PHE A 79 9.45 -6.54 3.55
CA PHE A 79 9.00 -6.02 4.83
C PHE A 79 10.05 -6.30 5.92
N GLU A 80 10.28 -5.34 6.82
CA GLU A 80 11.30 -5.47 7.88
C GLU A 80 10.80 -6.19 9.13
N GLY A 81 9.48 -6.25 9.35
CA GLY A 81 8.94 -6.89 10.56
C GLY A 81 9.33 -6.17 11.85
N GLY A 82 9.56 -6.93 12.92
CA GLY A 82 9.97 -6.39 14.23
C GLY A 82 8.99 -5.34 14.77
N ARG A 83 9.50 -4.16 15.13
CA ARG A 83 8.67 -3.06 15.70
C ARG A 83 7.56 -2.58 14.75
N HIS A 84 7.71 -2.82 13.45
CA HIS A 84 6.77 -2.37 12.43
C HIS A 84 5.50 -3.24 12.43
N GLN A 85 5.62 -4.52 12.76
CA GLN A 85 4.50 -5.44 12.90
C GLN A 85 3.50 -4.96 13.96
N ILE A 86 4.00 -4.49 15.11
CA ILE A 86 3.17 -3.93 16.20
C ILE A 86 2.36 -2.72 15.73
N ARG A 87 2.88 -1.92 14.79
CA ARG A 87 2.16 -0.76 14.23
C ARG A 87 1.06 -1.21 13.27
N ILE A 88 1.35 -2.21 12.43
CA ILE A 88 0.37 -2.81 11.52
C ILE A 88 -0.82 -3.33 12.33
N GLU A 89 -0.58 -4.11 13.39
CA GLU A 89 -1.64 -4.65 14.25
C GLU A 89 -2.53 -3.59 14.90
N LYS A 90 -2.02 -2.36 15.08
CA LYS A 90 -2.80 -1.24 15.61
C LYS A 90 -3.70 -0.56 14.58
N ILE A 91 -3.29 -0.55 13.31
CA ILE A 91 -4.03 0.10 12.21
C ILE A 91 -4.94 -0.86 11.45
N GLU A 92 -4.73 -2.16 11.61
CA GLU A 92 -5.55 -3.16 10.95
C GLU A 92 -7.02 -3.05 11.37
N ILE A 93 -7.89 -3.12 10.37
CA ILE A 93 -9.33 -3.10 10.58
C ILE A 93 -9.73 -4.49 11.07
N ASN A 94 -10.00 -4.61 12.37
CA ASN A 94 -10.57 -5.82 12.93
C ASN A 94 -12.11 -5.78 12.78
N PRO A 95 -12.71 -6.64 11.94
CA PRO A 95 -14.16 -6.66 11.74
C PRO A 95 -14.95 -7.03 13.00
N GLU A 96 -14.31 -7.66 14.00
CA GLU A 96 -14.94 -7.94 15.30
C GLU A 96 -14.94 -6.72 16.23
N ARG A 97 -13.99 -5.78 16.07
CA ARG A 97 -13.94 -4.54 16.87
C ARG A 97 -14.93 -3.47 16.40
N GLN A 98 -15.45 -3.59 15.17
CA GLN A 98 -16.40 -2.62 14.59
C GLN A 98 -17.87 -2.91 14.94
N LYS A 99 -18.16 -4.00 15.68
CA LYS A 99 -19.52 -4.36 16.10
C LYS A 99 -19.98 -3.71 17.42
N ASN A 100 -19.17 -2.83 18.01
CA ASN A 100 -19.49 -2.11 19.25
C ASN A 100 -19.68 -0.62 18.96
#